data_AF-A0A3C1CFS9-F1
#
_entry.id   AF-A0A3C1CFS9-F1
#
_cell.length_a   1.000
_cell.length_b   1.000
_cell.length_c   1.000
_cell.angle_alpha   90.00
_cell.angle_beta   90.00
_cell.angle_gamma   90.00
#
_symmetry.space_group_name_H-M   'P 1'
#
loop_
_entity.id
_entity.type
_entity.pdbx_description
1 polymer ?
#
loop_
_entity_poly.entity_id
_entity_poly.type
_entity_poly.pdbx_seq_one_letter_code
_entity_poly.pdbx_strand_id
1 'polypeptide(L)'
;MAHLAPLGLTMAQARVLRIVADGPIRMADIAARLDVVPRTVTPMVDDLTTAGLVQRRSDAADRRSVLVEPTRQGRALLARLDEARRATAEAVFGGLDGAGRAELASLLGRLCGECSGPVAHHSHEGA
;
A
#
# COMPACT_ATOMS: atom_id res chain seq x y z
N MET A 1 -11.55 2.23 12.18
CA MET A 1 -11.24 2.89 10.89
C MET A 1 -9.85 3.51 10.99
N ALA A 2 -8.95 3.22 10.04
CA ALA A 2 -7.52 3.53 10.14
C ALA A 2 -7.24 5.02 10.39
N HIS A 3 -6.54 5.32 11.49
CA HIS A 3 -6.08 6.66 11.81
C HIS A 3 -4.96 7.10 10.85
N LEU A 4 -5.32 7.61 9.67
CA LEU A 4 -4.38 8.28 8.76
C LEU A 4 -4.20 9.76 9.11
N ALA A 5 -5.17 10.36 9.80
CA ALA A 5 -5.15 11.75 10.23
C ALA A 5 -3.90 12.15 11.06
N PRO A 6 -3.37 11.32 11.99
CA PRO A 6 -2.14 11.65 12.73
C PRO A 6 -0.89 11.71 11.85
N LEU A 7 -0.96 11.21 10.62
CA LEU A 7 0.17 11.11 9.69
C LEU A 7 0.07 12.12 8.55
N GLY A 8 -0.95 13.00 8.58
CA GLY A 8 -1.14 14.07 7.59
C GLY A 8 -1.45 13.57 6.18
N LEU A 9 -1.83 12.29 6.01
CA LEU A 9 -2.11 11.69 4.70
C LEU A 9 -3.61 11.50 4.47
N THR A 10 -4.04 11.79 3.26
CA THR A 10 -5.34 11.34 2.76
C THR A 10 -5.31 9.83 2.47
N MET A 11 -6.49 9.20 2.41
CA MET A 11 -6.62 7.79 2.02
C MET A 11 -5.99 7.51 0.64
N ALA A 12 -6.13 8.44 -0.30
CA ALA A 12 -5.58 8.30 -1.65
C ALA A 12 -4.05 8.35 -1.64
N GLN A 13 -3.45 9.31 -0.95
CA GLN A 13 -1.99 9.41 -0.78
C GLN A 13 -1.42 8.16 -0.08
N ALA A 14 -2.09 7.65 0.96
CA ALA A 14 -1.69 6.41 1.61
C ALA A 14 -1.78 5.18 0.70
N ARG A 15 -2.75 5.13 -0.23
CA ARG A 15 -2.82 4.08 -1.26
C ARG A 15 -1.68 4.21 -2.28
N VAL A 16 -1.39 5.41 -2.76
CA VAL A 16 -0.24 5.65 -3.66
C VAL A 16 1.06 5.20 -3.00
N LEU A 17 1.30 5.60 -1.75
CA LEU A 17 2.51 5.22 -1.01
C LEU A 17 2.63 3.70 -0.86
N ARG A 18 1.52 2.98 -0.67
CA ARG A 18 1.50 1.51 -0.61
C ARG A 18 1.74 0.87 -1.98
N ILE A 19 1.23 1.44 -3.07
CA ILE A 19 1.49 0.95 -4.43
C ILE A 19 2.97 1.05 -4.81
N VAL A 20 3.62 2.16 -4.47
CA VAL A 20 5.05 2.36 -4.79
C VAL A 20 5.96 1.54 -3.86
N ALA A 21 5.44 0.99 -2.76
CA ALA A 21 6.21 0.17 -1.82
C ALA A 21 6.81 -1.07 -2.48
N ASP A 22 6.14 -1.62 -3.48
CA ASP A 22 6.56 -2.82 -4.24
C ASP A 22 7.76 -2.54 -5.16
N GLY A 23 8.10 -1.26 -5.40
CA GLY A 23 9.22 -0.85 -6.22
C GLY A 23 8.90 0.32 -7.15
N PRO A 24 9.89 0.77 -7.95
CA PRO A 24 9.72 1.87 -8.89
C PRO A 24 8.61 1.56 -9.91
N ILE A 25 7.66 2.48 -10.06
CA ILE A 25 6.47 2.29 -10.91
C ILE A 25 6.15 3.56 -11.69
N ARG A 26 5.60 3.41 -12.91
CA ARG A 26 5.23 4.56 -13.75
C ARG A 26 3.94 5.22 -13.25
N MET A 27 3.80 6.52 -13.50
CA MET A 27 2.61 7.30 -13.15
C MET A 27 1.31 6.70 -13.72
N ALA A 28 1.36 6.19 -14.96
CA ALA A 28 0.21 5.55 -15.61
C ALA A 28 -0.22 4.26 -14.90
N ASP A 29 0.74 3.46 -14.45
CA ASP A 29 0.47 2.20 -13.74
C ASP A 29 -0.07 2.46 -12.32
N ILE A 30 0.37 3.55 -11.66
CA ILE A 30 -0.25 4.02 -10.41
C ILE A 30 -1.73 4.36 -10.64
N ALA A 31 -2.05 5.07 -11.72
CA ALA A 31 -3.43 5.44 -12.05
C ALA A 31 -4.31 4.21 -12.28
N ALA A 32 -3.81 3.23 -13.04
CA ALA A 32 -4.49 1.97 -13.30
C ALA A 32 -4.74 1.18 -12.00
N ARG A 33 -3.74 1.07 -11.12
CA ARG A 33 -3.88 0.37 -9.83
C ARG A 33 -4.83 1.06 -8.85
N LEU A 34 -4.98 2.38 -8.96
CA LEU A 34 -5.91 3.16 -8.15
C LEU A 34 -7.34 3.19 -8.74
N ASP A 35 -7.52 2.72 -9.97
CA ASP A 35 -8.75 2.87 -10.76
C ASP A 35 -9.20 4.34 -10.89
N VAL A 36 -8.24 5.21 -11.25
CA VAL A 36 -8.48 6.64 -11.47
C VAL A 36 -7.87 7.12 -12.78
N VAL A 37 -8.35 8.24 -13.28
CA VAL A 37 -7.75 8.89 -14.45
C VAL A 37 -6.35 9.45 -14.14
N PRO A 38 -5.37 9.40 -15.07
CA PRO A 38 -3.99 9.81 -14.81
C PRO A 38 -3.82 11.22 -14.23
N ARG A 39 -4.66 12.19 -14.65
CA ARG A 39 -4.63 13.57 -14.13
C ARG A 39 -4.85 13.68 -12.63
N THR A 40 -5.45 12.66 -12.01
CA THR A 40 -5.72 12.61 -10.57
C THR A 40 -4.50 12.15 -9.77
N VAL A 41 -3.56 11.45 -10.40
CA VAL A 41 -2.37 10.90 -9.72
C VAL A 41 -1.28 11.95 -9.55
N THR A 42 -1.10 12.84 -10.51
CA THR A 42 -0.03 13.85 -10.48
C THR A 42 -0.02 14.67 -9.20
N PRO A 43 -1.13 15.30 -8.77
CA PRO A 43 -1.16 16.07 -7.52
C PRO A 43 -0.86 15.21 -6.29
N MET A 44 -1.35 13.96 -6.26
CA MET A 44 -1.10 13.05 -5.14
C MET A 44 0.38 12.70 -5.00
N VAL A 45 1.06 12.48 -6.13
CA VAL A 45 2.51 12.20 -6.13
C VAL A 45 3.30 13.47 -5.82
N ASP A 46 2.87 14.64 -6.31
CA ASP A 46 3.49 15.93 -5.97
C ASP A 46 3.45 16.20 -4.46
N ASP A 47 2.31 15.97 -3.82
CA ASP A 47 2.16 16.11 -2.36
C ASP A 47 3.09 15.15 -1.61
N LEU A 48 3.14 13.89 -2.05
CA LEU A 48 4.01 12.88 -1.44
C LEU A 48 5.50 13.18 -1.66
N THR A 49 5.87 13.76 -2.80
CA THR A 49 7.24 14.23 -3.07
C THR A 49 7.59 15.42 -2.20
N THR A 50 6.66 16.38 -2.06
CA THR A 50 6.82 17.55 -1.18
C THR A 50 6.97 17.12 0.29
N ALA A 51 6.24 16.09 0.71
CA ALA A 51 6.37 15.48 2.02
C ALA A 51 7.65 14.62 2.20
N GLY A 52 8.48 14.47 1.17
CA GLY A 52 9.71 13.68 1.20
C GLY A 52 9.47 12.16 1.30
N LEU A 53 8.26 11.69 0.99
CA LEU A 53 7.86 10.28 1.12
C LEU A 53 8.12 9.46 -0.15
N VAL A 54 8.07 10.11 -1.31
CA VAL A 54 8.42 9.51 -2.61
C VAL A 54 9.37 10.40 -3.39
N GLN A 55 10.11 9.81 -4.31
CA GLN A 55 10.97 10.54 -5.24
C GLN A 55 10.69 10.10 -6.68
N ARG A 56 10.96 11.01 -7.61
CA ARG A 56 10.84 10.76 -9.05
C ARG A 56 12.21 10.55 -9.65
N ARG A 57 12.33 9.55 -10.52
CA ARG A 57 13.53 9.29 -11.31
C ARG A 57 13.17 9.08 -12.77
N SER A 58 14.07 9.42 -13.68
CA SER A 58 13.93 9.06 -15.09
C SER A 58 13.99 7.54 -15.25
N ASP A 59 13.16 7.00 -16.14
CA ASP A 59 13.26 5.60 -16.54
C ASP A 59 14.50 5.42 -17.45
N ALA A 60 15.34 4.44 -17.14
CA ALA A 60 16.54 4.13 -17.91
C ALA A 60 16.20 3.52 -19.29
N ALA A 61 15.05 2.84 -19.40
CA ALA A 61 14.58 2.24 -20.64
C ALA A 61 13.87 3.27 -21.56
N ASP A 62 13.27 4.31 -20.98
CA ASP A 62 12.60 5.38 -21.70
C ASP A 62 12.78 6.72 -20.96
N ARG A 63 13.69 7.57 -21.44
CA ARG A 63 13.97 8.86 -20.80
C ARG A 63 12.77 9.82 -20.75
N ARG A 64 11.70 9.56 -21.51
CA ARG A 64 10.45 10.34 -21.47
C ARG A 64 9.52 9.89 -20.35
N SER A 65 9.76 8.71 -19.78
CA SER A 65 8.97 8.14 -18.70
C SER A 65 9.58 8.49 -17.33
N VAL A 66 8.70 8.77 -16.37
CA VAL A 66 9.05 9.05 -14.97
C VAL A 66 8.59 7.88 -14.11
N LEU A 67 9.53 7.33 -13.34
CA LEU A 67 9.27 6.34 -12.31
C LEU A 67 9.15 7.04 -10.95
N VAL A 68 8.23 6.54 -10.14
CA VAL A 68 8.05 6.96 -8.74
C VAL A 68 8.48 5.82 -7.85
N GLU A 69 9.30 6.12 -6.84
CA GLU A 69 9.75 5.15 -5.85
C GLU A 69 9.69 5.77 -4.44
N PRO A 70 9.51 4.96 -3.38
CA PRO A 70 9.47 5.47 -2.02
C PRO A 70 10.87 5.89 -1.57
N THR A 71 10.94 6.97 -0.79
CA THR A 71 12.18 7.34 -0.10
C THR A 71 12.40 6.45 1.12
N ARG A 72 13.54 6.60 1.81
CA ARG A 72 13.76 5.96 3.12
C ARG A 72 12.69 6.38 4.14
N GLN A 73 12.28 7.65 4.12
CA GLN A 73 11.23 8.18 5.00
C GLN A 73 9.86 7.58 4.64
N GLY A 74 9.54 7.47 3.36
CA GLY A 74 8.32 6.80 2.89
C GLY A 74 8.23 5.35 3.35
N ARG A 75 9.34 4.59 3.23
CA ARG A 75 9.42 3.21 3.73
C ARG A 75 9.23 3.12 5.24
N ALA A 76 9.84 4.01 6.02
CA ALA A 76 9.67 4.04 7.47
C ALA A 76 8.22 4.36 7.87
N LEU A 77 7.55 5.26 7.15
CA LEU A 77 6.15 5.57 7.37
C LEU A 77 5.22 4.38 7.07
N LEU A 78 5.47 3.66 5.97
CA LEU A 78 4.75 2.44 5.64
C LEU A 78 4.85 1.38 6.74
N ALA A 79 6.07 1.14 7.25
CA ALA A 79 6.27 0.20 8.34
C ALA A 79 5.45 0.58 9.60
N ARG A 80 5.40 1.88 9.94
CA ARG A 80 4.57 2.37 11.05
C ARG A 80 3.07 2.19 10.79
N LEU A 81 2.63 2.44 9.56
CA LEU A 81 1.24 2.21 9.15
C LEU A 81 0.86 0.74 9.24
N ASP A 82 1.76 -0.17 8.85
CA ASP A 82 1.51 -1.61 8.89
C ASP A 82 1.51 -2.16 10.32
N GLU A 83 2.35 -1.61 11.20
CA GLU A 83 2.29 -1.89 12.64
C GLU A 83 0.95 -1.45 13.25
N ALA A 84 0.52 -0.21 12.99
CA ALA A 84 -0.76 0.30 13.48
C ALA A 84 -1.95 -0.53 12.96
N ARG A 85 -1.88 -1.00 11.70
CA ARG A 85 -2.88 -1.90 11.12
C ARG A 85 -2.89 -3.26 11.82
N ARG A 86 -1.73 -3.85 12.09
CA ARG A 86 -1.61 -5.11 12.82
C ARG A 86 -2.15 -5.00 14.25
N ALA A 87 -1.77 -3.96 14.99
CA ALA A 87 -2.29 -3.72 16.33
C ALA A 87 -3.83 -3.57 16.34
N THR A 88 -4.39 -2.86 15.36
CA THR A 88 -5.84 -2.73 15.20
C THR A 88 -6.49 -4.07 14.88
N ALA A 89 -5.88 -4.85 13.98
CA ALA A 89 -6.39 -6.17 13.61
C ALA A 89 -6.39 -7.12 14.81
N GLU A 90 -5.33 -7.16 15.61
CA GLU A 90 -5.29 -7.96 16.84
C GLU A 90 -6.27 -7.46 17.90
N ALA A 91 -6.51 -6.15 18.02
CA ALA A 91 -7.54 -5.64 18.93
C ALA A 91 -8.96 -6.09 18.54
N VAL A 92 -9.23 -6.24 17.24
CA VAL A 92 -10.55 -6.64 16.71
C VAL A 92 -10.72 -8.16 16.64
N PHE A 93 -9.66 -8.88 16.23
CA PHE A 93 -9.71 -10.32 15.93
C PHE A 93 -8.92 -11.19 16.91
N GLY A 94 -8.27 -10.59 17.92
CA GLY A 94 -7.43 -11.30 18.89
C GLY A 94 -8.18 -12.31 19.76
N GLY A 95 -9.50 -12.15 19.89
CA GLY A 95 -10.37 -13.13 20.56
C GLY A 95 -10.68 -14.39 19.74
N LEU A 96 -10.29 -14.43 18.45
CA LEU A 96 -10.47 -15.60 17.59
C LEU A 96 -9.21 -16.46 17.58
N ASP A 97 -9.38 -17.73 17.92
CA ASP A 97 -8.37 -18.76 17.71
C ASP A 97 -8.21 -19.11 16.21
N GLY A 98 -7.32 -20.06 15.90
CA GLY A 98 -7.07 -20.45 14.52
C GLY A 98 -8.32 -20.93 13.76
N ALA A 99 -9.24 -21.62 14.44
CA ALA A 99 -10.47 -22.12 13.84
C ALA A 99 -11.46 -20.98 13.55
N GLY A 100 -11.65 -20.08 14.52
CA GLY A 100 -12.51 -18.90 14.35
C GLY A 100 -12.01 -17.96 13.26
N ARG A 101 -10.68 -17.78 13.14
CA ARG A 101 -10.08 -16.99 12.04
C ARG A 101 -10.33 -17.65 10.68
N ALA A 102 -10.23 -18.98 10.57
CA ALA A 102 -10.49 -19.71 9.33
C ALA A 102 -11.97 -19.65 8.91
N GLU A 103 -12.90 -19.78 9.86
CA GLU A 103 -14.34 -19.65 9.60
C GLU A 103 -14.70 -18.25 9.12
N LEU A 104 -14.19 -17.20 9.80
CA LEU A 104 -14.40 -15.82 9.39
C LEU A 104 -13.85 -15.56 7.98
N ALA A 105 -12.65 -16.07 7.66
CA ALA A 105 -12.07 -15.94 6.32
C ALA A 105 -12.93 -16.61 5.25
N SER A 106 -13.51 -17.77 5.54
CA SER A 106 -14.45 -18.47 4.65
C SER A 106 -15.71 -17.64 4.39
N LEU A 107 -16.32 -17.08 5.45
CA LEU A 107 -17.50 -16.22 5.34
C LEU A 107 -17.22 -14.95 4.54
N LEU A 108 -16.10 -14.28 4.82
CA LEU A 108 -15.67 -13.09 4.05
C LEU A 108 -15.39 -13.44 2.58
N GLY A 109 -14.75 -14.58 2.30
CA GLY A 109 -14.49 -15.04 0.94
C GLY A 109 -15.78 -15.25 0.13
N ARG A 110 -16.84 -15.75 0.77
CA ARG A 110 -18.17 -15.92 0.15
C ARG A 110 -18.87 -14.59 -0.10
N LEU A 111 -18.71 -13.60 0.78
CA LEU A 111 -19.30 -12.27 0.60
C LEU A 111 -18.54 -11.43 -0.45
N CYS A 112 -17.22 -11.59 -0.51
CA CYS A 112 -16.38 -10.84 -1.43
C CYS A 112 -16.36 -11.42 -2.86
N GLY A 113 -16.91 -12.63 -3.08
CA GLY A 113 -17.08 -13.22 -4.41
C GLY A 113 -15.82 -13.16 -5.27
N GLU A 114 -14.87 -14.09 -5.06
CA GLU A 114 -13.70 -14.26 -5.94
C GLU A 114 -12.88 -12.97 -6.19
N CYS A 115 -12.18 -12.49 -5.17
CA CYS A 115 -11.01 -11.62 -5.38
C CYS A 115 -9.80 -12.27 -4.68
N SER A 116 -9.44 -13.46 -5.15
CA SER A 116 -8.20 -14.12 -4.73
C SER A 116 -7.04 -13.58 -5.56
N GLY A 117 -6.23 -12.72 -4.95
CA GLY A 117 -4.83 -12.52 -5.34
C GLY A 117 -3.94 -13.09 -4.23
N PRO A 118 -2.89 -13.86 -4.54
CA PRO A 118 -2.14 -14.61 -3.54
C PRO A 118 -1.43 -13.65 -2.59
N VAL A 119 -1.71 -13.77 -1.29
CA VAL A 119 -0.82 -13.25 -0.25
C VAL A 119 0.41 -14.16 -0.27
N ALA A 120 1.43 -13.75 -1.01
CA ALA A 120 2.72 -14.41 -0.97
C ALA A 120 3.29 -14.23 0.43
N HIS A 121 3.15 -15.26 1.27
CA HIS A 121 3.99 -15.41 2.45
C HIS A 121 5.43 -15.57 1.97
N HIS A 122 6.19 -14.48 2.02
CA HIS A 122 7.64 -14.55 1.92
C HIS A 122 8.14 -15.14 3.24
N SER A 123 8.16 -16.47 3.31
CA SER A 123 8.96 -17.19 4.29
C SER A 123 10.41 -16.76 4.09
N HIS A 124 10.92 -15.97 5.03
CA HIS A 124 12.35 -15.80 5.19
C HIS A 124 12.90 -17.12 5.74
N GLU A 125 13.32 -18.00 4.83
CA GLU A 125 14.23 -19.10 5.12
C GLU A 125 15.65 -18.58 4.88
N GLY A 126 16.49 -18.68 5.91
CA GLY A 126 17.88 -18.25 5.83
C GLY A 126 18.57 -18.18 7.18
N ALA A 127 18.99 -19.34 7.69
CA ALA A 127 20.31 -19.64 8.27
C ALA A 127 20.25 -20.92 9.11
#